data_AF-C1D7F1-F1
#
_entry.id   AF-C1D7F1-F1
#
_cell.length_a   1.000
_cell.length_b   1.000
_cell.length_c   1.000
_cell.angle_alpha   90.00
_cell.angle_beta   90.00
_cell.angle_gamma   90.00
#
_symmetry.space_group_name_H-M   'P 1'
#
loop_
_entity.id
_entity.type
_entity.pdbx_description
1 polymer ?
#
loop_
_entity_poly.entity_id
_entity_poly.type
_entity_poly.pdbx_seq_one_letter_code
_entity_poly.pdbx_strand_id
1 'polypeptide(L)'
;MAQQHNPILQLALQQAMRDKPKRQQVKEATDLVYKRYAVLRQFKPLAIGVHEVLISELPQFDPVVVQRVIQRHCSTARYLKAMQREGFRYHLTGKRAAELTDLERDDAKRRLDAMSKDKPAAAENAPEAEADASVEVQAGERVQVIENVKAELGELIKMIDEDSSAKPA
;
A
#
# COMPACT_ATOMS: atom_id res chain seq x y z
N MET A 1 11.77 2.72 -27.13
CA MET A 1 13.00 3.10 -26.41
C MET A 1 13.22 2.07 -25.31
N ALA A 2 14.11 1.10 -25.54
CA ALA A 2 14.49 0.15 -24.51
C ALA A 2 15.30 0.91 -23.47
N GLN A 3 14.75 1.07 -22.27
CA GLN A 3 15.51 1.58 -21.13
C GLN A 3 16.68 0.60 -20.94
N GLN A 4 17.90 1.05 -21.22
CA GLN A 4 19.08 0.28 -20.84
C GLN A 4 19.11 0.27 -19.32
N HIS A 5 18.62 -0.83 -18.77
CA HIS A 5 18.53 -1.04 -17.35
C HIS A 5 19.93 -1.43 -16.89
N ASN A 6 20.74 -0.45 -16.48
CA ASN A 6 22.03 -0.72 -15.88
C ASN A 6 21.78 -1.52 -14.58
N PRO A 7 22.18 -2.80 -14.51
CA PRO A 7 21.82 -3.69 -13.40
C PRO A 7 22.37 -3.18 -12.06
N ILE A 8 23.51 -2.49 -12.11
CA ILE A 8 24.13 -1.85 -10.94
C ILE A 8 23.25 -0.73 -10.38
N LEU A 9 22.69 0.12 -11.24
CA LEU A 9 21.81 1.21 -10.81
C LEU A 9 20.50 0.67 -10.22
N GLN A 10 19.97 -0.40 -10.83
CA GLN A 10 18.77 -1.07 -10.34
C GLN A 10 18.99 -1.68 -8.95
N LEU A 11 20.12 -2.35 -8.75
CA LEU A 11 20.48 -2.94 -7.46
C LEU A 11 20.67 -1.87 -6.38
N ALA A 12 21.36 -0.78 -6.72
CA ALA A 12 21.54 0.35 -5.81
C ALA A 12 20.18 0.97 -5.40
N LEU A 13 19.26 1.12 -6.36
CA LEU A 13 17.90 1.60 -6.08
C LEU A 13 17.13 0.64 -5.18
N GLN A 14 17.22 -0.68 -5.44
CA GLN A 14 16.60 -1.69 -4.58
C GLN A 14 17.13 -1.64 -3.14
N GLN A 15 18.45 -1.49 -2.97
CA GLN A 15 19.07 -1.36 -1.65
C GLN A 15 18.56 -0.11 -0.93
N ALA A 16 18.59 1.06 -1.58
CA ALA A 16 18.08 2.30 -1.02
C ALA A 16 16.58 2.23 -0.63
N MET A 17 15.77 1.51 -1.41
CA MET A 17 14.36 1.27 -1.07
C MET A 17 14.21 0.34 0.15
N ARG A 18 15.06 -0.70 0.27
CA ARG A 18 15.04 -1.64 1.40
C ARG A 18 15.43 -0.99 2.72
N ASP A 19 16.37 -0.05 2.70
CA ASP A 19 16.83 0.66 3.90
C ASP A 19 15.74 1.56 4.51
N LYS A 20 14.78 2.00 3.70
CA LYS A 20 13.64 2.81 4.17
C LYS A 20 12.64 1.97 4.97
N PRO A 21 11.88 2.57 5.91
CA PRO A 21 10.82 1.86 6.61
C PRO A 21 9.69 1.43 5.66
N LYS A 22 9.10 0.25 5.90
CA LYS A 22 8.05 -0.35 5.05
C LYS A 22 6.86 0.58 4.77
N ARG A 23 6.47 1.43 5.73
CA ARG A 23 5.41 2.44 5.54
C ARG A 23 5.75 3.43 4.43
N GLN A 24 7.00 3.88 4.39
CA GLN A 24 7.50 4.81 3.39
C GLN A 24 7.65 4.13 2.02
N GLN A 25 8.11 2.87 1.99
CA GLN A 25 8.15 2.07 0.76
C GLN A 25 6.77 1.99 0.09
N VAL A 26 5.71 1.72 0.87
CA VAL A 26 4.32 1.69 0.38
C VAL A 26 3.89 3.04 -0.17
N LYS A 27 4.23 4.15 0.51
CA LYS A 27 3.89 5.50 0.05
C LYS A 27 4.57 5.83 -1.28
N GLU A 28 5.88 5.65 -1.36
CA GLU A 28 6.66 5.93 -2.57
C GLU A 28 6.23 5.03 -3.75
N ALA A 29 5.93 3.75 -3.49
CA ALA A 29 5.37 2.85 -4.49
C ALA A 29 4.00 3.33 -4.98
N THR A 30 3.13 3.76 -4.07
CA THR A 30 1.80 4.30 -4.40
C THR A 30 1.92 5.54 -5.32
N ASP A 31 2.82 6.46 -4.98
CA ASP A 31 3.04 7.69 -5.74
C ASP A 31 3.54 7.41 -7.16
N LEU A 32 4.51 6.50 -7.31
CA LEU A 32 5.03 6.12 -8.62
C LEU A 32 3.95 5.43 -9.48
N VAL A 33 3.17 4.54 -8.88
CA VAL A 33 2.11 3.81 -9.56
C VAL A 33 1.03 4.75 -10.09
N TYR A 34 0.56 5.73 -9.29
CA TYR A 34 -0.43 6.71 -9.75
C TYR A 34 0.12 7.72 -10.78
N LYS A 35 1.42 8.03 -10.72
CA LYS A 35 2.09 8.87 -11.72
C LYS A 35 2.19 8.16 -13.07
N ARG A 36 2.55 6.87 -13.08
CA ARG A 36 2.82 6.09 -14.30
C ARG A 36 1.54 5.59 -14.99
N TYR A 37 0.53 5.11 -14.24
CA TYR A 37 -0.65 4.47 -14.83
C TYR A 37 -1.93 5.29 -14.63
N ALA A 38 -2.51 5.74 -15.73
CA ALA A 38 -3.77 6.50 -15.73
C ALA A 38 -4.97 5.67 -15.22
N VAL A 39 -4.97 4.36 -15.48
CA VAL A 39 -6.04 3.42 -15.08
C VAL A 39 -6.24 3.43 -13.56
N LEU A 40 -5.14 3.44 -12.80
CA LEU A 40 -5.16 3.49 -11.34
C LEU A 40 -5.59 4.87 -10.84
N ARG A 41 -5.14 5.95 -11.48
CA ARG A 41 -5.57 7.32 -11.14
C ARG A 41 -7.07 7.54 -11.32
N GLN A 42 -7.64 6.93 -12.35
CA GLN A 42 -9.08 6.98 -12.66
C GLN A 42 -9.89 5.94 -11.88
N PHE A 43 -9.25 5.09 -11.06
CA PHE A 43 -9.89 4.01 -10.30
C PHE A 43 -10.71 3.05 -11.19
N LYS A 44 -10.25 2.79 -12.41
CA LYS A 44 -10.91 1.84 -13.30
C LYS A 44 -10.77 0.40 -12.78
N PRO A 45 -11.77 -0.47 -12.98
CA PRO A 45 -11.69 -1.86 -12.52
C PRO A 45 -10.47 -2.58 -13.13
N LEU A 46 -9.67 -3.22 -12.29
CA LEU A 46 -8.41 -3.82 -12.71
C LEU A 46 -8.60 -5.25 -13.20
N ALA A 47 -7.77 -5.62 -14.19
CA ALA A 47 -7.62 -7.00 -14.63
C ALA A 47 -7.09 -7.90 -13.50
N ILE A 48 -7.49 -9.16 -13.53
CA ILE A 48 -6.94 -10.19 -12.64
C ILE A 48 -5.45 -10.37 -12.97
N GLY A 49 -4.60 -10.55 -11.95
CA GLY A 49 -3.15 -10.69 -12.14
C GLY A 49 -2.38 -9.38 -12.35
N VAL A 50 -3.03 -8.21 -12.19
CA VAL A 50 -2.36 -6.90 -12.38
C VAL A 50 -1.12 -6.70 -11.50
N HIS A 51 -1.08 -7.35 -10.34
CA HIS A 51 0.05 -7.28 -9.41
C HIS A 51 1.31 -7.93 -9.96
N GLU A 52 1.21 -9.01 -10.74
CA GLU A 52 2.35 -9.67 -11.38
C GLU A 52 3.00 -8.78 -12.44
N VAL A 53 2.16 -8.08 -13.21
CA VAL A 53 2.61 -7.09 -14.20
C VAL A 53 3.34 -5.94 -13.51
N LEU A 54 2.81 -5.45 -12.37
CA LEU A 54 3.47 -4.39 -11.60
C LEU A 54 4.81 -4.84 -11.00
N ILE A 55 4.89 -6.08 -10.48
CA ILE A 55 6.14 -6.64 -9.96
C ILE A 55 7.20 -6.71 -11.06
N SER A 56 6.79 -7.10 -12.27
CA SER A 56 7.68 -7.18 -13.43
C SER A 56 8.13 -5.79 -13.92
N GLU A 57 7.23 -4.80 -13.91
CA GLU A 57 7.53 -3.43 -14.36
C GLU A 57 8.24 -2.56 -13.30
N LEU A 58 8.14 -2.92 -12.02
CA LEU A 58 8.72 -2.20 -10.89
C LEU A 58 9.56 -3.14 -9.99
N PRO A 59 10.67 -3.69 -10.51
CA PRO A 59 11.54 -4.59 -9.76
C PRO A 59 12.24 -3.91 -8.57
N GLN A 60 12.21 -2.58 -8.50
CA GLN A 60 12.79 -1.80 -7.40
C GLN A 60 12.08 -1.97 -6.05
N PHE A 61 10.82 -2.41 -6.05
CA PHE A 61 10.03 -2.61 -4.83
C PHE A 61 9.92 -4.10 -4.47
N ASP A 62 9.76 -4.37 -3.18
CA ASP A 62 9.41 -5.70 -2.69
C ASP A 62 8.00 -6.11 -3.21
N PRO A 63 7.84 -7.34 -3.75
CA PRO A 63 6.53 -7.87 -4.14
C PRO A 63 5.43 -7.70 -3.08
N VAL A 64 5.76 -7.84 -1.79
CA VAL A 64 4.81 -7.70 -0.69
C VAL A 64 4.28 -6.27 -0.58
N VAL A 65 5.16 -5.28 -0.82
CA VAL A 65 4.79 -3.86 -0.82
C VAL A 65 3.85 -3.56 -1.99
N VAL A 66 4.17 -4.04 -3.19
CA VAL A 66 3.33 -3.86 -4.39
C VAL A 66 1.95 -4.49 -4.20
N GLN A 67 1.89 -5.71 -3.67
CA GLN A 67 0.62 -6.40 -3.38
C GLN A 67 -0.22 -5.59 -2.38
N ARG A 68 0.40 -5.05 -1.32
CA ARG A 68 -0.29 -4.22 -0.33
C ARG A 68 -0.85 -2.93 -0.93
N VAL A 69 -0.12 -2.27 -1.83
CA VAL A 69 -0.60 -1.08 -2.53
C VAL A 69 -1.88 -1.40 -3.31
N ILE A 70 -1.88 -2.51 -4.05
CA ILE A 70 -3.05 -2.92 -4.85
C ILE A 70 -4.22 -3.36 -3.99
N GLN A 71 -3.99 -4.11 -2.91
CA GLN A 71 -5.04 -4.47 -1.96
C GLN A 71 -5.73 -3.23 -1.37
N ARG A 72 -4.94 -2.23 -0.96
CA ARG A 72 -5.47 -0.95 -0.45
C ARG A 72 -6.22 -0.16 -1.51
N HIS A 73 -5.74 -0.17 -2.75
CA HIS A 73 -6.43 0.48 -3.87
C HIS A 73 -7.82 -0.16 -4.10
N CYS A 74 -7.87 -1.50 -4.17
CA CYS A 74 -9.10 -2.25 -4.43
C CYS A 74 -10.13 -2.19 -3.29
N SER A 75 -9.70 -1.93 -2.04
CA SER A 75 -10.63 -1.79 -0.90
C SER A 75 -11.20 -0.38 -0.75
N THR A 76 -10.77 0.59 -1.56
CA THR A 76 -11.24 1.98 -1.45
C THR A 76 -12.65 2.13 -2.02
N ALA A 77 -13.53 2.87 -1.33
CA ALA A 77 -14.92 3.11 -1.77
C ALA A 77 -15.02 3.67 -3.21
N ARG A 78 -14.05 4.48 -3.64
CA ARG A 78 -13.98 5.02 -5.00
C ARG A 78 -13.81 3.91 -6.06
N TYR A 79 -13.01 2.90 -5.77
CA TYR A 79 -12.82 1.74 -6.64
C TYR A 79 -14.10 0.88 -6.73
N LEU A 80 -14.73 0.62 -5.58
CA LEU A 80 -15.99 -0.14 -5.54
C LEU A 80 -17.12 0.55 -6.33
N LYS A 81 -17.22 1.88 -6.25
CA LYS A 81 -18.16 2.67 -7.08
C LYS A 81 -17.83 2.57 -8.57
N ALA A 82 -16.55 2.59 -8.95
CA ALA A 82 -16.15 2.45 -10.35
C ALA A 82 -16.50 1.06 -10.92
N MET A 83 -16.39 -0.01 -10.12
CA MET A 83 -16.85 -1.36 -10.52
C MET A 83 -18.34 -1.42 -10.84
N GLN A 84 -19.18 -0.59 -10.22
CA GLN A 84 -20.61 -0.55 -10.52
C GLN A 84 -20.93 0.21 -11.80
N ARG A 85 -20.10 1.20 -12.16
CA ARG A 85 -20.29 2.07 -13.33
C ARG A 85 -19.75 1.45 -14.61
N GLU A 86 -18.65 0.72 -14.50
CA GLU A 86 -17.93 0.16 -15.64
C GLU A 86 -18.29 -1.31 -15.86
N GLY A 87 -18.51 -1.70 -17.12
CA GLY A 87 -18.82 -3.09 -17.49
C GLY A 87 -17.59 -3.96 -17.80
N PHE A 88 -16.38 -3.38 -17.83
CA PHE A 88 -15.15 -4.09 -18.21
C PHE A 88 -14.02 -3.85 -17.22
N ARG A 89 -13.15 -4.84 -17.10
CA ARG A 89 -11.84 -4.75 -16.43
C ARG A 89 -10.79 -4.23 -17.41
N TYR A 90 -9.79 -3.52 -16.89
CA TYR A 90 -8.75 -2.88 -17.67
C TYR A 90 -7.36 -3.35 -17.22
N HIS A 91 -6.47 -3.58 -18.19
CA HIS A 91 -5.04 -3.75 -17.95
C HIS A 91 -4.37 -2.39 -17.68
N LEU A 92 -3.15 -2.40 -17.14
CA LEU A 92 -2.36 -1.18 -16.85
C LEU A 92 -2.10 -0.31 -18.09
N THR A 93 -2.09 -0.92 -19.27
CA THR A 93 -1.96 -0.25 -20.57
C THR A 93 -3.24 0.44 -21.03
N GLY A 94 -4.33 0.32 -20.28
CA GLY A 94 -5.66 0.87 -20.63
C GLY A 94 -6.46 -0.01 -21.58
N LYS A 95 -5.92 -1.16 -21.99
CA LYS A 95 -6.65 -2.15 -22.81
C LYS A 95 -7.75 -2.82 -22.00
N ARG A 96 -8.91 -3.02 -22.65
CA ARG A 96 -10.00 -3.82 -22.09
C ARG A 96 -9.55 -5.28 -21.98
N ALA A 97 -9.79 -5.87 -20.81
CA ALA A 97 -9.39 -7.22 -20.48
C ALA A 97 -10.59 -8.17 -20.58
N ALA A 98 -11.32 -8.32 -19.49
CA ALA A 98 -12.49 -9.18 -19.36
C ALA A 98 -13.72 -8.35 -18.98
N GLU A 99 -14.89 -8.86 -19.32
CA GLU A 99 -16.17 -8.30 -18.88
C GLU A 99 -16.37 -8.54 -17.38
N LEU A 100 -17.02 -7.58 -16.72
CA LEU A 100 -17.28 -7.58 -15.29
C LEU A 100 -18.65 -8.22 -15.04
N THR A 101 -18.67 -9.39 -14.42
CA THR A 101 -19.90 -10.17 -14.24
C THR A 101 -20.87 -9.48 -13.27
N ASP A 102 -22.17 -9.75 -13.40
CA ASP A 102 -23.19 -9.17 -12.50
C ASP A 102 -22.93 -9.52 -11.03
N LEU A 103 -22.47 -10.75 -10.76
CA LEU A 103 -22.12 -11.21 -9.41
C LEU A 103 -21.01 -10.36 -8.79
N GLU A 104 -19.98 -10.03 -9.56
CA GLU A 104 -18.88 -9.19 -9.09
C GLU A 104 -19.34 -7.76 -8.80
N ARG A 105 -20.27 -7.23 -9.60
CA ARG A 105 -20.89 -5.91 -9.36
C ARG A 105 -21.71 -5.89 -8.08
N ASP A 106 -22.50 -6.94 -7.85
CA ASP A 106 -23.33 -7.05 -6.66
C ASP A 106 -22.49 -7.25 -5.38
N ASP A 107 -21.41 -8.02 -5.45
CA ASP A 107 -20.46 -8.12 -4.35
C ASP A 107 -19.75 -6.78 -4.07
N ALA A 108 -19.45 -5.99 -5.11
CA ALA A 108 -18.93 -4.63 -4.93
C ALA A 108 -19.94 -3.71 -4.22
N LYS A 109 -21.24 -3.81 -4.55
CA LYS A 109 -22.33 -3.09 -3.84
C LYS A 109 -22.37 -3.49 -2.36
N ARG A 110 -22.40 -4.78 -2.06
CA ARG A 110 -22.41 -5.29 -0.68
C ARG A 110 -21.23 -4.76 0.14
N ARG A 111 -20.02 -4.75 -0.43
CA ARG A 111 -18.82 -4.21 0.23
C ARG A 111 -18.91 -2.69 0.46
N LEU A 112 -19.46 -1.94 -0.50
CA LEU A 112 -19.66 -0.50 -0.36
C LEU A 112 -20.67 -0.16 0.75
N ASP A 113 -21.76 -0.94 0.83
CA ASP A 113 -22.79 -0.77 1.85
C ASP A 113 -22.26 -1.09 3.24
N ALA A 114 -21.47 -2.15 3.39
CA ALA A 114 -20.80 -2.49 4.66
C ALA A 114 -19.89 -1.32 5.12
N MET A 115 -19.07 -0.78 4.21
CA MET A 115 -18.16 0.32 4.51
C MET A 115 -18.87 1.64 4.85
N SER A 116 -20.08 1.83 4.33
CA SER A 116 -20.92 3.01 4.62
C SER A 116 -21.65 2.90 5.95
N LYS A 117 -22.03 1.68 6.37
CA LYS A 117 -22.67 1.42 7.67
C LYS A 117 -21.71 1.62 8.85
N ASP A 118 -20.42 1.34 8.66
CA ASP A 118 -19.39 1.56 9.68
C ASP A 118 -19.01 3.04 9.86
N LYS A 119 -19.48 3.93 8.97
CA LYS A 119 -19.24 5.37 9.05
C LYS A 119 -20.53 6.08 9.43
N PRO A 120 -20.77 6.41 10.72
CA PRO A 120 -21.94 7.19 11.08
C PRO A 120 -21.91 8.54 10.37
N ALA A 121 -23.09 8.99 9.96
CA ALA A 121 -23.41 10.16 9.17
C ALA A 121 -22.51 11.39 9.44
N ALA A 122 -21.66 11.73 8.48
CA ALA A 122 -21.07 13.05 8.36
C ALA A 122 -21.12 13.49 6.89
N ALA A 123 -22.25 14.12 6.58
CA ALA A 123 -22.46 15.21 5.63
C ALA A 123 -22.21 14.99 4.13
N GLU A 124 -23.31 15.13 3.39
CA GLU A 124 -23.42 15.45 1.96
C GLU A 124 -22.81 16.83 1.62
N ASN A 125 -22.39 16.96 0.35
CA ASN A 125 -22.01 18.18 -0.41
C ASN A 125 -20.66 18.85 -0.13
N ALA A 126 -19.66 18.51 -0.95
CA ALA A 126 -18.74 19.48 -1.58
C ALA A 126 -18.03 18.86 -2.80
N PRO A 127 -17.90 19.57 -3.93
CA PRO A 127 -17.17 19.13 -5.11
C PRO A 127 -15.65 19.31 -4.90
N GLU A 128 -14.87 18.48 -5.61
CA GLU A 128 -13.45 18.65 -5.99
C GLU A 128 -12.41 19.18 -4.98
N ALA A 129 -11.31 18.39 -4.92
CA ALA A 129 -10.00 18.71 -4.36
C ALA A 129 -9.84 18.64 -2.83
N GLU A 130 -8.69 18.09 -2.43
CA GLU A 130 -8.11 18.13 -1.07
C GLU A 130 -8.73 17.18 -0.02
N ALA A 131 -8.22 15.94 0.01
CA ALA A 131 -8.29 15.09 1.21
C ALA A 131 -7.10 14.12 1.26
N ASP A 132 -5.89 14.67 1.16
CA ASP A 132 -4.66 14.05 1.64
C ASP A 132 -4.38 14.59 3.04
N ALA A 133 -5.21 14.23 4.03
CA ALA A 133 -5.00 14.57 5.44
C ALA A 133 -6.04 13.87 6.33
N SER A 134 -5.97 12.55 6.46
CA SER A 134 -6.65 11.81 7.55
C SER A 134 -6.14 10.38 7.66
N VAL A 135 -4.85 10.21 7.92
CA VAL A 135 -4.30 8.98 8.52
C VAL A 135 -3.22 9.35 9.53
N GLU A 136 -3.55 10.18 10.52
CA GLU A 136 -2.61 10.51 11.62
C GLU A 136 -2.98 9.85 12.95
N VAL A 137 -4.14 9.22 13.11
CA VAL A 137 -4.62 8.84 14.46
C VAL A 137 -4.12 7.45 14.95
N GLN A 138 -3.22 6.76 14.24
CA GLN A 138 -2.68 5.46 14.72
C GLN A 138 -1.15 5.38 14.67
N ALA A 139 -0.46 6.53 14.70
CA ALA A 139 1.00 6.60 14.77
C ALA A 139 1.53 6.70 16.21
N GLY A 140 0.85 7.42 17.10
CA GLY A 140 1.34 7.68 18.46
C GLY A 140 1.47 6.44 19.33
N GLU A 141 0.45 5.58 19.33
CA GLU A 141 0.43 4.40 20.21
C GLU A 141 1.47 3.34 19.82
N ARG A 142 1.77 3.21 18.52
CA ARG A 142 2.77 2.25 18.03
C ARG A 142 4.21 2.71 18.24
N VAL A 143 4.46 4.02 18.29
CA VAL A 143 5.81 4.55 18.57
C VAL A 143 6.14 4.34 20.05
N GLN A 144 5.19 4.55 20.95
CA GLN A 144 5.38 4.30 22.39
C GLN A 144 5.65 2.83 22.70
N VAL A 145 4.96 1.89 22.04
CA VAL A 145 5.24 0.45 22.22
C VAL A 145 6.66 0.09 21.75
N ILE A 146 7.16 0.71 20.68
CA ILE A 146 8.53 0.46 20.18
C ILE A 146 9.58 1.08 21.11
N GLU A 147 9.34 2.27 21.66
CA GLU A 147 10.24 2.91 22.62
C GLU A 147 10.30 2.12 23.94
N ASN A 148 9.15 1.64 24.43
CA ASN A 148 9.09 0.82 25.65
C ASN A 148 9.85 -0.50 25.48
N VAL A 149 9.66 -1.21 24.35
CA VAL A 149 10.40 -2.47 24.07
C VAL A 149 11.90 -2.21 23.92
N LYS A 150 12.30 -1.06 23.38
CA LYS A 150 13.72 -0.69 23.24
C LYS A 150 14.36 -0.35 24.60
N ALA A 151 13.59 0.23 25.52
CA ALA A 151 14.03 0.49 26.89
C ALA A 151 14.20 -0.81 27.68
N GLU A 152 13.25 -1.74 27.60
CA GLU A 152 13.33 -3.05 28.26
C GLU A 152 14.55 -3.86 27.79
N LEU A 153 14.82 -3.85 26.47
CA LEU A 153 16.01 -4.51 25.93
C LEU A 153 17.31 -3.82 26.38
N GLY A 154 17.31 -2.51 26.57
CA GLY A 154 18.44 -1.76 27.09
C GLY A 154 18.76 -2.05 28.56
N GLU A 155 17.73 -2.30 29.37
CA GLU A 155 17.90 -2.72 30.77
C GLU A 155 18.39 -4.17 30.88
N LEU A 156 17.86 -5.07 30.06
CA LEU A 156 18.34 -6.46 29.99
C LEU A 156 19.81 -6.56 29.55
N ILE A 157 20.24 -5.73 28.60
CA ILE A 157 21.65 -5.70 28.15
C ILE A 157 22.56 -5.21 29.29
N LYS A 158 22.14 -4.20 30.08
CA LYS A 158 22.90 -3.73 31.23
C LYS A 158 23.02 -4.79 32.34
N MET A 159 21.95 -5.55 32.60
CA MET A 159 21.97 -6.66 33.55
C MET A 159 22.94 -7.77 33.14
N ILE A 160 23.04 -8.07 31.84
CA ILE A 160 23.97 -9.09 31.32
C ILE A 160 25.45 -8.63 31.44
N ASP A 161 25.72 -7.34 31.27
CA ASP A 161 27.08 -6.76 31.46
C ASP A 161 27.49 -6.69 32.94
N GLU A 162 26.54 -6.47 33.87
CA GLU A 162 26.80 -6.45 35.32
C GLU A 162 27.10 -7.86 35.89
N ASP A 163 26.37 -8.89 35.45
CA ASP A 163 26.63 -10.29 35.85
C ASP A 163 27.94 -10.85 35.26
N SER A 164 28.43 -10.30 34.13
CA SER A 164 29.72 -10.69 33.54
C SER A 164 30.94 -10.13 34.29
N SER A 165 30.74 -9.25 35.29
CA SER A 165 31.81 -8.64 36.09
C SER A 165 32.14 -9.41 37.38
N ALA A 166 31.40 -10.47 37.73
CA ALA A 166 31.73 -11.35 38.84
C ALA A 166 32.82 -12.37 38.45
N LYS A 167 34.06 -11.88 38.40
CA LYS A 167 35.27 -12.72 38.27
C LYS A 167 35.36 -13.65 39.49
N PRO A 168 35.42 -14.98 39.32
CA PRO A 168 35.73 -15.87 40.43
C PRO A 168 37.22 -15.69 40.79
N ALA A 169 37.48 -15.32 42.02
CA ALA A 169 38.80 -15.42 42.66
C ALA A 169 38.76 -16.56 43.67
#